data_AF-A0A7V8E707-F1
#
_entry.id   AF-A0A7V8E707-F1
#
_cell.length_a   1.000
_cell.length_b   1.000
_cell.length_c   1.000
_cell.angle_alpha   90.00
_cell.angle_beta   90.00
_cell.angle_gamma   90.00
#
_symmetry.space_group_name_H-M   'P 1'
#
loop_
_entity.id
_entity.type
_entity.pdbx_description
1 polymer ?
#
loop_
_entity_poly.entity_id
_entity_poly.type
_entity_poly.pdbx_seq_one_letter_code
_entity_poly.pdbx_strand_id
1 'polypeptide(L)'
;MSWKMAVMFLAGALFAPSWADDADDTKAKILNRLENTKISLDFKDTNLDEVIDFLHEVTNINFVLSKDVREKCKNGELKVDVKLSDMPLKSALKLMLEMHDLTVVFRSGVLLVETKEERGGEVEMKMYDVKDLMMKIEDFPAPVIELESTDDAPIGISIGPDDGGHPFTSVDSLVNIIRNATGGDSTWGKDGVSVDIQNGLLIVVHNPEVQKEVQQLILSLRQFK
;
A
#
# COMPACT_ATOMS: atom_id res chain seq x y z
N MET A 1 -28.87 5.45 24.39
CA MET A 1 -28.15 4.72 25.45
C MET A 1 -27.13 3.83 24.75
N SER A 2 -25.86 4.05 25.07
CA SER A 2 -24.66 3.62 24.33
C SER A 2 -24.43 2.10 24.39
N TRP A 3 -24.22 1.46 23.23
CA TRP A 3 -23.65 0.10 23.16
C TRP A 3 -22.20 0.21 22.68
N LYS A 4 -21.26 0.11 23.61
CA LYS A 4 -19.83 -0.06 23.32
C LYS A 4 -19.60 -1.50 22.88
N MET A 5 -19.29 -1.73 21.61
CA MET A 5 -18.89 -3.05 21.13
C MET A 5 -17.41 -3.24 21.49
N ALA A 6 -17.16 -4.09 22.48
CA ALA A 6 -15.83 -4.53 22.86
C ALA A 6 -15.30 -5.48 21.77
N VAL A 7 -14.30 -5.03 21.02
CA VAL A 7 -13.49 -5.91 20.17
C VAL A 7 -12.46 -6.55 21.09
N MET A 8 -12.76 -7.77 21.55
CA MET A 8 -11.85 -8.62 22.29
C MET A 8 -11.16 -9.56 21.30
N PHE A 9 -9.89 -9.26 21.01
CA PHE A 9 -8.99 -10.16 20.29
C PHE A 9 -8.84 -11.48 21.08
N LEU A 10 -9.00 -12.61 20.41
CA LEU A 10 -8.58 -13.90 20.94
C LEU A 10 -8.00 -14.78 19.83
N ALA A 11 -6.78 -15.25 20.08
CA ALA A 11 -5.95 -16.06 19.23
C ALA A 11 -6.60 -17.41 18.85
N GLY A 12 -6.47 -17.80 17.59
CA GLY A 12 -6.89 -19.11 17.08
C GLY A 12 -6.52 -19.25 15.59
N ALA A 13 -6.10 -20.44 15.20
CA ALA A 13 -5.61 -20.82 13.88
C ALA A 13 -6.35 -20.18 12.69
N LEU A 14 -5.55 -19.86 11.66
CA LEU A 14 -5.93 -19.35 10.34
C LEU A 14 -7.02 -20.19 9.66
N PHE A 15 -8.27 -20.03 10.08
CA PHE A 15 -9.40 -20.15 9.17
C PHE A 15 -9.43 -18.83 8.40
N ALA A 16 -8.71 -18.78 7.28
CA ALA A 16 -9.09 -17.84 6.24
C ALA A 16 -10.54 -18.21 5.89
N PRO A 17 -11.53 -17.34 6.16
CA PRO A 17 -12.90 -17.64 5.82
C PRO A 17 -13.00 -17.95 4.31
N SER A 18 -13.75 -19.00 3.96
CA SER A 18 -13.87 -19.53 2.58
C SER A 18 -14.18 -18.46 1.52
N TRP A 19 -14.81 -17.35 1.90
CA TRP A 19 -15.10 -16.23 1.02
C TRP A 19 -13.87 -15.43 0.55
N ALA A 20 -12.68 -15.67 1.11
CA ALA A 20 -11.47 -14.91 0.80
C ALA A 20 -10.83 -15.40 -0.51
N ASP A 21 -10.88 -16.71 -0.77
CA ASP A 21 -10.48 -17.30 -2.05
C ASP A 21 -11.46 -16.92 -3.17
N ASP A 22 -12.77 -16.96 -2.88
CA ASP A 22 -13.81 -16.56 -3.84
C ASP A 22 -13.69 -15.09 -4.27
N ALA A 23 -13.24 -14.20 -3.37
CA ALA A 23 -13.06 -12.79 -3.66
C ALA A 23 -11.91 -12.53 -4.67
N ASP A 24 -10.81 -13.28 -4.59
CA ASP A 24 -9.67 -13.11 -5.49
C ASP A 24 -9.95 -13.69 -6.89
N ASP A 25 -10.59 -14.87 -6.97
CA ASP A 25 -10.97 -15.46 -8.25
C ASP A 25 -12.01 -14.60 -9.00
N THR A 26 -12.97 -14.02 -8.26
CA THR A 26 -13.95 -13.07 -8.80
C THR A 26 -13.28 -11.78 -9.30
N LYS A 27 -12.31 -11.27 -8.55
CA LYS A 27 -11.50 -10.09 -8.94
C LYS A 27 -10.75 -10.33 -10.23
N ALA A 28 -10.06 -11.47 -10.34
CA ALA A 28 -9.29 -11.82 -11.54
C ALA A 28 -10.19 -11.93 -12.77
N LYS A 29 -11.38 -12.55 -12.64
CA LYS A 29 -12.37 -12.64 -13.72
C LYS A 29 -12.86 -11.26 -14.17
N ILE A 30 -13.14 -10.35 -13.24
CA ILE A 30 -13.61 -9.00 -13.56
C ILE A 30 -12.49 -8.17 -14.20
N LEU A 31 -11.26 -8.24 -13.69
CA LEU A 31 -10.09 -7.60 -14.31
C LEU A 31 -9.86 -8.10 -15.73
N ASN A 32 -9.94 -9.40 -15.96
CA ASN A 32 -9.79 -9.98 -17.28
C ASN A 32 -10.88 -9.50 -18.25
N ARG A 33 -12.12 -9.31 -17.77
CA ARG A 33 -13.20 -8.70 -18.57
C ARG A 33 -12.94 -7.23 -18.86
N LEU A 34 -12.48 -6.46 -17.87
CA LEU A 34 -12.11 -5.05 -18.03
C LEU A 34 -11.01 -4.86 -19.09
N GLU A 35 -10.07 -5.79 -19.18
CA GLU A 35 -8.93 -5.69 -20.11
C GLU A 35 -9.24 -6.19 -21.52
N ASN A 36 -10.03 -7.26 -21.66
CA ASN A 36 -10.32 -7.84 -22.98
C ASN A 36 -11.59 -7.28 -23.64
N THR A 37 -12.48 -6.63 -22.88
CA THR A 37 -13.70 -6.06 -23.44
C THR A 37 -13.36 -4.70 -24.05
N LYS A 38 -13.39 -4.64 -25.38
CA LYS A 38 -13.27 -3.37 -26.10
C LYS A 38 -14.65 -2.72 -26.24
N ILE A 39 -14.70 -1.42 -25.98
CA ILE A 39 -15.92 -0.64 -26.07
C ILE A 39 -15.69 0.61 -26.91
N SER A 40 -16.76 1.05 -27.56
CA SER A 40 -16.84 2.33 -28.25
C SER A 40 -17.95 3.12 -27.59
N LEU A 41 -17.61 4.30 -27.07
CA LEU A 41 -18.50 5.15 -26.31
C LEU A 41 -18.52 6.54 -26.95
N ASP A 42 -19.69 7.12 -27.13
CA ASP A 42 -19.86 8.50 -27.60
C ASP A 42 -20.88 9.16 -26.67
N PHE A 43 -20.35 9.82 -25.63
CA PHE A 43 -21.14 10.55 -24.65
C PHE A 43 -20.88 12.03 -24.80
N LYS A 44 -21.95 12.82 -24.79
CA LYS A 44 -21.89 14.28 -24.86
C LYS A 44 -22.73 14.87 -23.74
N ASP A 45 -22.09 15.59 -22.84
CA ASP A 45 -22.74 16.23 -21.68
C ASP A 45 -23.62 15.27 -20.84
N THR A 46 -23.22 13.99 -20.75
CA THR A 46 -24.02 12.94 -20.11
C THR A 46 -23.66 12.82 -18.63
N ASN A 47 -24.64 12.57 -17.76
CA ASN A 47 -24.37 12.39 -16.33
C ASN A 47 -23.62 11.08 -16.08
N LEU A 48 -22.68 11.08 -15.14
CA LEU A 48 -21.91 9.89 -14.79
C LEU A 48 -22.80 8.72 -14.34
N ASP A 49 -23.94 8.97 -13.68
CA ASP A 49 -24.87 7.92 -13.25
C ASP A 49 -25.39 7.11 -14.45
N GLU A 50 -25.84 7.81 -15.50
CA GLU A 50 -26.34 7.18 -16.75
C GLU A 50 -25.22 6.44 -17.50
N VAL A 51 -24.01 7.01 -17.50
CA VAL A 51 -22.83 6.37 -18.12
C VAL A 51 -22.49 5.06 -17.40
N ILE A 52 -22.56 5.04 -16.07
CA ILE A 52 -22.27 3.85 -15.26
C ILE A 52 -23.36 2.78 -15.43
N ASP A 53 -24.63 3.18 -15.51
CA ASP A 53 -25.73 2.25 -15.81
C ASP A 53 -25.60 1.64 -17.22
N PHE A 54 -25.22 2.45 -18.22
CA PHE A 54 -24.92 1.93 -19.56
C PHE A 54 -23.74 0.95 -19.56
N LEU A 55 -22.68 1.28 -18.81
CA LEU A 55 -21.53 0.38 -18.66
C LEU A 55 -21.92 -0.92 -17.95
N HIS A 56 -22.81 -0.86 -16.97
CA HIS A 56 -23.39 -2.05 -16.32
C HIS A 56 -24.11 -2.94 -17.32
N GLU A 57 -24.99 -2.37 -18.15
CA GLU A 57 -25.80 -3.13 -19.13
C GLU A 57 -24.94 -3.77 -20.22
N VAL A 58 -23.95 -3.04 -20.75
CA VAL A 58 -23.09 -3.54 -21.84
C VAL A 58 -22.07 -4.56 -21.34
N THR A 59 -21.51 -4.36 -20.15
CA THR A 59 -20.38 -5.18 -19.65
C THR A 59 -20.82 -6.28 -18.69
N ASN A 60 -22.05 -6.17 -18.17
CA ASN A 60 -22.63 -7.02 -17.13
C ASN A 60 -21.74 -7.09 -15.85
N ILE A 61 -21.01 -6.01 -15.57
CA ILE A 61 -20.19 -5.84 -14.37
C ILE A 61 -20.95 -4.96 -13.40
N ASN A 62 -21.00 -5.35 -12.12
CA ASN A 62 -21.64 -4.57 -11.08
C ASN A 62 -20.79 -3.36 -10.68
N PHE A 63 -21.30 -2.16 -10.91
CA PHE A 63 -20.73 -0.89 -10.47
C PHE A 63 -21.54 -0.34 -9.30
N VAL A 64 -20.85 0.26 -8.33
CA VAL A 64 -21.46 0.94 -7.18
C VAL A 64 -20.82 2.30 -7.04
N LEU A 65 -21.62 3.35 -6.86
CA LEU A 65 -21.12 4.69 -6.57
C LEU A 65 -21.00 4.88 -5.05
N SER A 66 -19.89 5.48 -4.58
CA SER A 66 -19.80 5.96 -3.20
C SER A 66 -20.84 7.05 -2.94
N LYS A 67 -21.14 7.30 -1.66
CA LYS A 67 -22.12 8.29 -1.24
C LYS A 67 -21.76 9.69 -1.77
N ASP A 68 -20.49 10.09 -1.61
CA ASP A 68 -19.99 11.40 -2.05
C ASP A 68 -20.09 11.57 -3.58
N VAL A 69 -19.72 10.53 -4.34
CA VAL A 69 -19.86 10.53 -5.81
C VAL A 69 -21.33 10.63 -6.21
N ARG A 70 -22.22 9.90 -5.53
CA ARG A 70 -23.66 9.94 -5.80
C ARG A 70 -24.28 11.30 -5.52
N GLU A 71 -23.82 12.00 -4.48
CA GLU A 71 -24.25 13.37 -4.20
C GLU A 71 -23.76 14.34 -5.28
N LYS A 72 -22.51 14.23 -5.72
CA LYS A 72 -21.96 15.03 -6.84
C LYS A 72 -22.69 14.76 -8.17
N CYS A 73 -23.07 13.51 -8.46
CA CYS A 73 -23.88 13.16 -9.63
C CYS A 73 -25.26 13.83 -9.58
N LYS A 74 -25.92 13.84 -8.41
CA LYS A 74 -27.23 14.48 -8.21
C LYS A 74 -27.18 15.99 -8.36
N ASN A 75 -26.07 16.61 -7.99
CA ASN A 75 -25.85 18.05 -8.19
C ASN A 75 -25.56 18.40 -9.65
N GLY A 76 -25.41 17.41 -10.54
CA GLY A 76 -25.13 17.62 -11.96
C GLY A 76 -23.72 18.12 -12.24
N GLU A 77 -22.80 17.99 -11.28
CA GLU A 77 -21.40 18.43 -11.39
C GLU A 77 -20.55 17.43 -12.19
N LEU A 78 -20.98 16.16 -12.24
CA LEU A 78 -20.26 15.07 -12.90
C LEU A 78 -20.85 14.78 -14.28
N LYS A 79 -20.50 15.64 -15.24
CA LYS A 79 -20.86 15.46 -16.65
C LYS A 79 -19.65 15.01 -17.45
N VAL A 80 -19.83 13.93 -18.19
CA VAL A 80 -18.78 13.32 -19.01
C VAL A 80 -19.05 13.65 -20.48
N ASP A 81 -18.06 14.29 -21.12
CA ASP A 81 -17.98 14.42 -22.58
C ASP A 81 -16.78 13.59 -23.02
N VAL A 82 -17.05 12.42 -23.62
CA VAL A 82 -15.98 11.55 -24.09
C VAL A 82 -16.40 10.78 -25.32
N LYS A 83 -15.47 10.73 -26.27
CA LYS A 83 -15.61 9.93 -27.49
C LYS A 83 -14.44 8.97 -27.58
N LEU A 84 -14.73 7.69 -27.37
CA LEU A 84 -13.77 6.59 -27.36
C LEU A 84 -14.16 5.56 -28.39
N SER A 85 -13.17 4.96 -29.06
CA SER A 85 -13.39 3.97 -30.12
C SER A 85 -12.40 2.83 -29.98
N ASP A 86 -12.91 1.59 -29.98
CA ASP A 86 -12.13 0.34 -29.89
C ASP A 86 -11.12 0.31 -28.73
N MET A 87 -11.50 0.84 -27.56
CA MET A 87 -10.61 0.93 -26.41
C MET A 87 -10.96 -0.12 -25.35
N PRO A 88 -9.97 -0.74 -24.66
CA PRO A 88 -10.23 -1.57 -23.49
C PRO A 88 -11.03 -0.82 -22.43
N LEU A 89 -12.07 -1.46 -21.89
CA LEU A 89 -12.95 -0.88 -20.87
C LEU A 89 -12.15 -0.33 -19.67
N LYS A 90 -11.09 -1.02 -19.23
CA LYS A 90 -10.19 -0.55 -18.17
C LYS A 90 -9.64 0.85 -18.44
N SER A 91 -9.14 1.06 -19.66
CA SER A 91 -8.50 2.32 -20.05
C SER A 91 -9.55 3.41 -20.29
N ALA A 92 -10.68 3.06 -20.88
CA ALA A 92 -11.82 3.96 -21.06
C ALA A 92 -12.34 4.47 -19.70
N LEU A 93 -12.60 3.55 -18.76
CA LEU A 93 -13.06 3.86 -17.42
C LEU A 93 -12.04 4.72 -16.67
N LYS A 94 -10.75 4.36 -16.74
CA LYS A 94 -9.68 5.16 -16.11
C LYS A 94 -9.69 6.59 -16.63
N LEU A 95 -9.76 6.79 -17.95
CA LEU A 95 -9.74 8.12 -18.57
C LEU A 95 -10.97 8.95 -18.15
N MET A 96 -12.16 8.34 -18.16
CA MET A 96 -13.40 9.01 -17.74
C MET A 96 -13.34 9.47 -16.28
N LEU A 97 -12.84 8.60 -15.39
CA LEU A 97 -12.77 8.90 -13.97
C LEU A 97 -11.68 9.93 -13.64
N GLU A 98 -10.58 9.92 -14.40
CA GLU A 98 -9.45 10.84 -14.21
C GLU A 98 -9.84 12.31 -14.46
N MET A 99 -10.79 12.57 -15.35
CA MET A 99 -11.31 13.93 -15.63
C MET A 99 -12.03 14.58 -14.43
N HIS A 100 -12.53 13.77 -13.49
CA HIS A 100 -13.32 14.23 -12.35
C HIS A 100 -12.67 13.88 -11.00
N ASP A 101 -11.38 13.53 -10.99
CA ASP A 101 -10.64 13.08 -9.80
C ASP A 101 -11.30 11.91 -9.06
N LEU A 102 -11.94 11.03 -9.84
CA LEU A 102 -12.53 9.79 -9.37
C LEU A 102 -11.58 8.61 -9.60
N THR A 103 -11.84 7.54 -8.88
CA THR A 103 -11.09 6.29 -8.96
C THR A 103 -12.02 5.11 -8.77
N VAL A 104 -11.58 3.94 -9.23
CA VAL A 104 -12.34 2.69 -9.12
C VAL A 104 -11.57 1.68 -8.27
N VAL A 105 -12.28 0.99 -7.40
CA VAL A 105 -11.77 -0.07 -6.53
C VAL A 105 -12.63 -1.30 -6.67
N PHE A 106 -11.98 -2.45 -6.66
CA PHE A 106 -12.70 -3.70 -6.53
C PHE A 106 -12.90 -4.02 -5.05
N ARG A 107 -14.16 -4.13 -4.61
CA ARG A 107 -14.52 -4.54 -3.24
C ARG A 107 -15.70 -5.50 -3.26
N SER A 108 -15.61 -6.59 -2.51
CA SER A 108 -16.72 -7.52 -2.29
C SER A 108 -17.44 -8.00 -3.57
N GLY A 109 -16.71 -8.22 -4.66
CA GLY A 109 -17.31 -8.67 -5.93
C GLY A 109 -17.83 -7.56 -6.85
N VAL A 110 -17.71 -6.29 -6.47
CA VAL A 110 -18.21 -5.14 -7.23
C VAL A 110 -17.12 -4.10 -7.48
N LEU A 111 -17.31 -3.28 -8.51
CA LEU A 111 -16.47 -2.10 -8.77
C LEU A 111 -17.09 -0.88 -8.10
N LEU A 112 -16.47 -0.43 -7.00
CA LEU A 112 -16.82 0.79 -6.30
C LEU A 112 -16.13 1.98 -6.97
N VAL A 113 -16.90 2.99 -7.36
CA VAL A 113 -16.41 4.29 -7.85
C VAL A 113 -16.46 5.28 -6.70
N GLU A 114 -15.31 5.83 -6.35
CA GLU A 114 -15.11 6.74 -5.22
C GLU A 114 -14.21 7.91 -5.62
N THR A 115 -14.13 8.95 -4.79
CA THR A 115 -13.18 10.04 -4.99
C THR A 115 -11.76 9.60 -4.60
N LYS A 116 -10.73 10.20 -5.23
CA LYS A 116 -9.33 9.96 -4.83
C LYS A 116 -9.08 10.27 -3.35
N GLU A 117 -9.80 11.25 -2.79
CA GLU A 117 -9.72 11.64 -1.39
C GLU A 117 -10.24 10.54 -0.45
N GLU A 118 -11.42 9.97 -0.74
CA GLU A 118 -11.98 8.83 0.01
C GLU A 118 -11.04 7.63 -0.01
N ARG A 119 -10.50 7.30 -1.19
CA ARG A 119 -9.51 6.23 -1.34
C ARG A 119 -8.25 6.47 -0.50
N GLY A 120 -7.78 7.72 -0.49
CA GLY A 120 -6.66 8.16 0.32
C GLY A 120 -6.95 8.23 1.83
N GLY A 121 -8.19 8.05 2.25
CA GLY A 121 -8.58 7.86 3.65
C GLY A 121 -8.63 6.39 4.08
N GLU A 122 -8.70 5.46 3.13
CA GLU A 122 -8.84 4.05 3.44
C GLU A 122 -7.49 3.41 3.79
N VAL A 123 -7.31 3.11 5.07
CA VAL A 123 -6.12 2.46 5.60
C VAL A 123 -6.32 0.95 5.70
N GLU A 124 -5.35 0.20 5.21
CA GLU A 124 -5.23 -1.24 5.43
C GLU A 124 -4.04 -1.53 6.36
N MET A 125 -4.12 -2.63 7.12
CA MET A 125 -3.00 -3.16 7.90
C MET A 125 -2.34 -4.28 7.10
N LYS A 126 -1.04 -4.17 6.80
CA LYS A 126 -0.22 -5.26 6.28
C LYS A 126 1.00 -5.51 7.15
N MET A 127 1.38 -6.78 7.24
CA MET A 127 2.54 -7.25 7.99
C MET A 127 3.59 -7.75 7.00
N TYR A 128 4.83 -7.31 7.17
CA TYR A 128 5.97 -7.74 6.36
C TYR A 128 7.03 -8.37 7.26
N ASP A 129 7.54 -9.54 6.90
CA ASP A 129 8.71 -10.11 7.58
C ASP A 129 9.95 -9.36 7.14
N VAL A 130 10.67 -8.76 8.09
CA VAL A 130 11.91 -8.00 7.86
C VAL A 130 13.06 -8.55 8.71
N LYS A 131 12.92 -9.75 9.28
CA LYS A 131 13.99 -10.36 10.11
C LYS A 131 15.31 -10.48 9.34
N ASP A 132 15.23 -10.79 8.07
CA ASP A 132 16.38 -10.91 7.17
C ASP A 132 17.12 -9.58 6.96
N LEU A 133 16.38 -8.46 6.99
CA LEU A 133 16.92 -7.11 6.91
C LEU A 133 17.50 -6.60 8.24
N MET A 134 17.11 -7.22 9.37
CA MET A 134 17.54 -6.83 10.71
C MET A 134 18.76 -7.63 11.21
N MET A 135 19.12 -8.73 10.55
CA MET A 135 20.27 -9.53 10.96
C MET A 135 21.58 -8.82 10.63
N LYS A 136 22.34 -8.50 11.67
CA LYS A 136 23.73 -8.01 11.57
C LYS A 136 24.57 -9.07 10.84
N ILE A 137 25.29 -8.66 9.80
CA ILE A 137 26.57 -9.29 9.50
C ILE A 137 27.49 -8.75 10.60
N GLU A 138 27.87 -9.59 11.55
CA GLU A 138 28.99 -9.23 12.43
C GLU A 138 30.23 -9.22 11.55
N ASP A 139 30.63 -8.04 11.09
CA ASP A 139 32.04 -7.84 10.74
C ASP A 139 32.80 -8.05 12.05
N PHE A 140 33.66 -9.06 12.06
CA PHE A 140 34.68 -9.24 13.08
C PHE A 140 35.88 -8.39 12.63
N PRO A 141 35.98 -7.09 13.03
CA PRO A 141 37.19 -6.33 12.74
C PRO A 141 38.37 -7.05 13.39
N ALA A 142 39.44 -7.24 12.61
CA ALA A 142 40.66 -7.81 13.14
C ALA A 142 41.17 -6.91 14.28
N PRO A 143 41.58 -7.46 15.43
CA PRO A 143 42.15 -6.67 16.51
C PRO A 143 43.31 -5.82 15.98
N VAL A 144 43.25 -4.51 16.18
CA VAL A 144 44.37 -3.62 15.88
C VAL A 144 45.44 -3.86 16.94
N ILE A 145 46.58 -4.43 16.54
CA ILE A 145 47.72 -4.67 17.42
C ILE A 145 48.65 -3.45 17.31
N GLU A 146 48.50 -2.49 18.20
CA GLU A 146 49.50 -1.43 18.39
C GLU A 146 50.58 -1.90 19.36
N LEU A 147 51.84 -1.81 18.91
CA LEU A 147 53.01 -2.11 19.74
C LEU A 147 53.56 -0.80 20.30
N GLU A 148 53.21 -0.47 21.54
CA GLU A 148 53.87 0.62 22.27
C GLU A 148 55.17 0.11 22.89
N SER A 149 56.31 0.54 22.35
CA SER A 149 57.62 0.32 22.95
C SER A 149 57.90 1.39 24.00
N THR A 150 57.77 1.06 25.28
CA THR A 150 58.27 1.87 26.41
C THR A 150 59.41 1.12 27.09
N ASP A 151 60.56 1.79 27.27
CA ASP A 151 61.86 1.20 27.62
C ASP A 151 61.99 0.57 29.03
N ASP A 152 60.93 0.40 29.84
CA ASP A 152 61.08 -0.16 31.20
C ASP A 152 59.85 -0.85 31.82
N ALA A 153 58.96 -1.45 31.01
CA ALA A 153 57.85 -2.27 31.54
C ALA A 153 57.45 -3.43 30.59
N PRO A 154 56.90 -4.54 31.11
CA PRO A 154 56.48 -5.67 30.28
C PRO A 154 55.42 -5.25 29.25
N ILE A 155 55.61 -5.74 28.01
CA ILE A 155 54.76 -5.49 26.85
C ILE A 155 53.31 -5.88 27.19
N GLY A 156 52.44 -4.88 27.29
CA GLY A 156 51.00 -5.05 27.46
C GLY A 156 50.28 -4.87 26.13
N ILE A 157 49.61 -5.92 25.66
CA ILE A 157 48.72 -5.82 24.48
C ILE A 157 47.42 -5.17 24.95
N SER A 158 47.12 -3.97 24.47
CA SER A 158 45.82 -3.34 24.69
C SER A 158 44.89 -3.69 23.53
N ILE A 159 43.89 -4.54 23.78
CA ILE A 159 42.85 -4.87 22.81
C ILE A 159 41.66 -3.97 23.10
N GLY A 160 41.54 -2.88 22.34
CA GLY A 160 40.36 -2.01 22.34
C GLY A 160 39.39 -2.43 21.24
N PRO A 161 38.07 -2.45 21.48
CA PRO A 161 37.10 -2.60 20.39
C PRO A 161 37.10 -1.33 19.52
N ASP A 162 37.25 -1.53 18.21
CA ASP A 162 37.02 -0.48 17.21
C ASP A 162 35.51 -0.26 17.08
N ASP A 163 35.02 0.94 17.44
CA ASP A 163 33.61 1.32 17.31
C ASP A 163 33.31 1.76 15.87
N GLY A 164 33.53 0.83 14.94
CA GLY A 164 33.16 0.96 13.53
C GLY A 164 31.65 1.00 13.38
N GLY A 165 31.06 2.19 13.56
CA GLY A 165 29.63 2.42 13.36
C GLY A 165 29.20 2.15 11.92
N HIS A 166 28.59 0.99 11.67
CA HIS A 166 27.91 0.70 10.41
C HIS A 166 26.44 1.15 10.45
N PRO A 167 25.92 1.82 9.40
CA PRO A 167 24.66 2.57 9.45
C PRO A 167 23.33 1.76 9.38
N PHE A 168 23.32 0.44 9.57
CA PHE A 168 22.11 -0.38 9.30
C PHE A 168 21.51 -1.14 10.48
N THR A 169 21.96 -0.89 11.72
CA THR A 169 21.74 -1.87 12.80
C THR A 169 20.56 -1.64 13.74
N SER A 170 19.74 -0.60 13.54
CA SER A 170 18.68 -0.25 14.50
C SER A 170 17.29 -0.37 13.88
N VAL A 171 16.36 -0.94 14.65
CA VAL A 171 14.90 -0.98 14.34
C VAL A 171 14.41 0.41 13.91
N ASP A 172 14.84 1.43 14.65
CA ASP A 172 14.52 2.83 14.41
C ASP A 172 15.06 3.35 13.07
N SER A 173 16.22 2.86 12.62
CA SER A 173 16.80 3.24 11.32
C SER A 173 15.93 2.74 10.17
N LEU A 174 15.44 1.51 10.24
CA LEU A 174 14.60 0.93 9.19
C LEU A 174 13.23 1.62 9.14
N VAL A 175 12.63 1.90 10.30
CA VAL A 175 11.38 2.69 10.39
C VAL A 175 11.56 4.08 9.81
N ASN A 176 12.67 4.76 10.14
CA ASN A 176 12.96 6.09 9.61
C ASN A 176 13.19 6.09 8.10
N ILE A 177 13.91 5.10 7.56
CA ILE A 177 14.09 4.95 6.11
C ILE A 177 12.74 4.75 5.42
N ILE A 178 11.89 3.87 5.95
CA ILE A 178 10.56 3.64 5.39
C ILE A 178 9.74 4.92 5.41
N ARG A 179 9.69 5.63 6.54
CA ARG A 179 8.94 6.90 6.65
C ARG A 179 9.45 7.94 5.65
N ASN A 180 10.77 8.13 5.56
CA ASN A 180 11.36 9.10 4.66
C ASN A 180 11.16 8.75 3.18
N ALA A 181 11.22 7.47 2.83
CA ALA A 181 11.06 7.00 1.45
C ALA A 181 9.60 7.05 0.98
N THR A 182 8.63 7.00 1.89
CA THR A 182 7.18 6.91 1.58
C THR A 182 6.43 8.21 1.89
N GLY A 183 7.08 9.36 1.68
CA GLY A 183 6.46 10.68 1.77
C GLY A 183 6.63 11.42 3.11
N GLY A 184 7.32 10.83 4.10
CA GLY A 184 7.67 11.49 5.36
C GLY A 184 6.46 11.95 6.18
N ASP A 185 6.64 13.00 6.99
CA ASP A 185 5.59 13.51 7.91
C ASP A 185 4.30 13.96 7.19
N SER A 186 4.37 14.29 5.89
CA SER A 186 3.19 14.67 5.09
C SER A 186 2.18 13.53 4.94
N THR A 187 2.65 12.29 4.98
CA THR A 187 1.87 11.08 4.69
C THR A 187 1.65 10.24 5.95
N TRP A 188 2.60 10.28 6.89
CA TRP A 188 2.55 9.57 8.17
C TRP A 188 1.95 10.39 9.32
N GLY A 189 1.74 11.69 9.15
CA GLY A 189 1.13 12.57 10.15
C GLY A 189 -0.40 12.57 10.20
N LYS A 190 -1.07 11.68 9.46
CA LYS A 190 -2.55 11.57 9.43
C LYS A 190 -3.05 10.68 10.58
N ASP A 191 -4.24 10.96 11.11
CA ASP A 191 -4.88 10.08 12.08
C ASP A 191 -5.18 8.70 11.46
N GLY A 192 -4.78 7.62 12.16
CA GLY A 192 -5.07 6.23 11.76
C GLY A 192 -3.99 5.53 10.93
N VAL A 193 -2.86 6.18 10.62
CA VAL A 193 -1.70 5.53 9.99
C VAL A 193 -0.59 5.25 11.01
N SER A 194 0.08 4.11 10.85
CA SER A 194 1.18 3.74 11.74
C SER A 194 2.17 2.80 11.06
N VAL A 195 3.44 2.90 11.46
CA VAL A 195 4.48 1.97 11.09
C VAL A 195 5.29 1.65 12.33
N ASP A 196 5.35 0.36 12.65
CA ASP A 196 6.02 -0.18 13.82
C ASP A 196 6.65 -1.53 13.49
N ILE A 197 7.69 -1.92 14.23
CA ILE A 197 8.34 -3.23 14.07
C ILE A 197 8.25 -3.98 15.38
N GLN A 198 7.62 -5.16 15.35
CA GLN A 198 7.49 -6.04 16.51
C GLN A 198 8.01 -7.43 16.18
N ASN A 199 8.99 -7.92 16.95
CA ASN A 199 9.58 -9.25 16.78
C ASN A 199 10.06 -9.56 15.34
N GLY A 200 10.56 -8.55 14.64
CA GLY A 200 11.01 -8.66 13.25
C GLY A 200 9.90 -8.65 12.20
N LEU A 201 8.66 -8.39 12.61
CA LEU A 201 7.54 -8.10 11.71
C LEU A 201 7.34 -6.59 11.66
N LEU A 202 7.44 -6.03 10.45
CA LEU A 202 7.03 -4.67 10.17
C LEU A 202 5.52 -4.63 9.99
N ILE A 203 4.82 -3.94 10.88
CA ILE A 203 3.38 -3.72 10.85
C ILE A 203 3.14 -2.33 10.28
N VAL A 204 2.45 -2.27 9.14
CA VAL A 204 2.14 -1.02 8.44
C VAL A 204 0.64 -0.86 8.33
N VAL A 205 0.12 0.21 8.90
CA VAL A 205 -1.26 0.67 8.71
C VAL A 205 -1.22 1.91 7.83
N HIS A 206 -1.59 1.78 6.57
CA HIS A 206 -1.57 2.88 5.60
C HIS A 206 -2.43 2.55 4.38
N ASN A 207 -2.61 3.51 3.48
CA ASN A 207 -3.29 3.37 2.21
C ASN A 207 -2.61 2.35 1.28
N PRO A 208 -3.37 1.69 0.39
CA PRO A 208 -2.84 0.67 -0.51
C PRO A 208 -1.71 1.14 -1.43
N GLU A 209 -1.67 2.44 -1.77
CA GLU A 209 -0.63 3.02 -2.61
C GLU A 209 0.71 3.06 -1.87
N VAL A 210 0.73 3.65 -0.67
CA VAL A 210 1.91 3.67 0.21
C VAL A 210 2.35 2.26 0.57
N GLN A 211 1.42 1.34 0.80
CA GLN A 211 1.80 -0.04 1.06
C GLN A 211 2.54 -0.72 -0.10
N LYS A 212 2.20 -0.41 -1.35
CA LYS A 212 2.96 -0.91 -2.51
C LYS A 212 4.36 -0.33 -2.53
N GLU A 213 4.52 0.96 -2.21
CA GLU A 213 5.84 1.60 -2.12
C GLU A 213 6.69 0.98 -1.01
N VAL A 214 6.13 0.76 0.17
CA VAL A 214 6.80 0.07 1.28
C VAL A 214 7.24 -1.34 0.85
N GLN A 215 6.38 -2.09 0.17
CA GLN A 215 6.71 -3.41 -0.33
C GLN A 215 7.87 -3.38 -1.34
N GLN A 216 7.83 -2.45 -2.30
CA GLN A 216 8.91 -2.28 -3.28
C GLN A 216 10.22 -1.88 -2.62
N LEU A 217 10.18 -1.02 -1.60
CA LEU A 217 11.35 -0.63 -0.82
C LEU A 217 11.96 -1.83 -0.09
N ILE A 218 11.15 -2.64 0.60
CA ILE A 218 11.60 -3.86 1.28
C ILE A 218 12.25 -4.82 0.28
N LEU A 219 11.64 -5.03 -0.89
CA LEU A 219 12.21 -5.87 -1.94
C LEU A 219 13.54 -5.32 -2.47
N SER A 220 13.65 -4.00 -2.61
CA SER A 220 14.86 -3.34 -3.06
C SER A 220 15.99 -3.51 -2.02
N LEU A 221 15.69 -3.30 -0.73
CA LEU A 221 16.64 -3.53 0.36
C LEU A 221 17.14 -4.98 0.41
N ARG A 222 16.30 -5.95 0.04
CA ARG A 222 16.71 -7.36 -0.07
C ARG A 222 17.65 -7.63 -1.25
N GLN A 223 17.51 -6.91 -2.36
CA GLN A 223 18.39 -7.08 -3.53
C GLN A 223 19.77 -6.48 -3.33
N PHE A 224 19.91 -5.48 -2.46
CA PHE A 224 21.18 -4.83 -2.14
C PHE A 224 22.01 -5.57 -1.08
N LYS A 225 21.55 -6.73 -0.60
CA LYS A 225 22.25 -7.59 0.36
C LYS A 225 23.17 -8.59 -0.33
#